data_AF-A0A6T9KI44-F1
#
_entry.id   AF-A0A6T9KI44-F1
#
_cell.length_a   1.000
_cell.length_b   1.000
_cell.length_c   1.000
_cell.angle_alpha   90.00
_cell.angle_beta   90.00
_cell.angle_gamma   90.00
#
_symmetry.space_group_name_H-M   'P 1'
#
loop_
_entity.id
_entity.type
_entity.pdbx_description
1 polymer ?
#
loop_
_entity_poly.entity_id
_entity_poly.type
_entity_poly.pdbx_seq_one_letter_code
_entity_poly.pdbx_strand_id
1 'polypeptide(L)'
;MEQLHRVVRSARAKLSHEELLAAAQRERERLEAAGEIDAVSDVQPPEAPLFDSLVGKWIGVRWRYKVPCATNKSGFRQEYIWCTGEVVEVADGKSTKRTPGCKSPLPWGAVRIRWPEDKSREVPEPETFVWSVLEPHTWRKEVHLGWRYTKAELAKLAAAGGPAQKSERARLAVQWRGSAADV
;
A
#
# COMPACT_ATOMS: atom_id res chain seq x y z
N MET A 1 34.65 6.66 -46.27
CA MET A 1 34.47 6.90 -44.81
C MET A 1 33.27 7.82 -44.58
N GLU A 2 32.09 7.49 -45.11
CA GLU A 2 30.90 8.38 -45.01
C GLU A 2 29.57 7.61 -45.07
N GLN A 3 29.57 6.32 -44.75
CA GLN A 3 28.35 5.49 -44.74
C GLN A 3 28.06 4.80 -43.40
N LEU A 4 28.98 4.84 -42.43
CA LEU A 4 28.80 4.18 -41.13
C LEU A 4 28.16 5.07 -40.04
N HIS A 5 28.10 6.40 -40.25
CA HIS A 5 27.46 7.31 -39.29
C HIS A 5 25.93 7.46 -39.48
N ARG A 6 25.34 6.84 -40.51
CA ARG A 6 23.90 6.94 -40.78
C ARG A 6 23.08 5.84 -40.10
N VAL A 7 23.71 4.78 -39.60
CA VAL A 7 23.01 3.61 -39.04
C VAL A 7 22.72 3.73 -37.53
N VAL A 8 23.37 4.65 -36.81
CA VAL A 8 23.17 4.80 -35.35
C VAL A 8 22.18 5.93 -34.99
N ARG A 9 21.57 6.60 -35.98
CA ARG A 9 20.60 7.70 -35.78
C ARG A 9 19.19 7.40 -36.33
N SER A 10 18.80 6.13 -36.36
CA SER A 10 17.43 5.69 -36.69
C SER A 10 17.08 4.58 -35.71
N ALA A 11 16.18 4.70 -34.73
CA ALA A 11 14.96 5.47 -34.66
C ALA A 11 14.67 5.87 -33.21
N ARG A 12 14.73 7.17 -32.89
CA ARG A 12 13.96 7.71 -31.76
C ARG A 12 12.64 8.18 -32.36
N ALA A 13 11.84 7.23 -32.83
CA ALA A 13 10.46 7.51 -33.18
C ALA A 13 9.81 8.10 -31.92
N LYS A 14 9.45 9.38 -31.97
CA LYS A 14 8.67 10.00 -30.91
C LYS A 14 7.28 9.36 -31.03
N LEU A 15 7.10 8.25 -30.32
CA LEU A 15 5.79 7.63 -30.15
C LEU A 15 4.79 8.74 -29.79
N SER A 16 3.64 8.75 -30.45
CA SER A 16 2.54 9.63 -30.09
C SER A 16 2.09 9.36 -28.65
N HIS A 17 1.35 10.30 -28.06
CA HIS A 17 0.86 10.16 -26.69
C HIS A 17 0.06 8.85 -26.49
N GLU A 18 -0.78 8.50 -27.46
CA GLU A 18 -1.58 7.26 -27.44
C GLU A 18 -0.69 6.01 -27.52
N GLU A 19 0.34 6.02 -28.37
CA GLU A 19 1.29 4.91 -28.47
C GLU A 19 2.15 4.75 -27.21
N LEU A 20 2.51 5.85 -26.55
CA LEU A 20 3.19 5.84 -25.26
C LEU A 20 2.31 5.25 -24.16
N LEU A 21 1.03 5.63 -24.11
CA LEU A 21 0.07 5.06 -23.15
C LEU A 21 -0.13 3.56 -23.39
N ALA A 22 -0.29 3.15 -24.65
CA ALA A 22 -0.45 1.74 -24.99
C ALA A 22 0.80 0.91 -24.65
N ALA A 23 2.00 1.47 -24.87
CA ALA A 23 3.25 0.83 -24.47
C ALA A 23 3.40 0.73 -22.95
N ALA A 24 3.05 1.79 -22.22
CA ALA A 24 3.06 1.79 -20.76
C ALA A 24 2.06 0.78 -20.18
N GLN A 25 0.87 0.67 -20.76
CA GLN A 25 -0.15 -0.30 -20.36
C GLN A 25 0.30 -1.75 -20.58
N ARG A 26 0.90 -2.06 -21.75
CA ARG A 26 1.47 -3.39 -22.01
C ARG A 26 2.59 -3.75 -21.03
N GLU A 27 3.45 -2.79 -20.71
CA GLU A 27 4.52 -3.03 -19.75
C GLU A 27 3.98 -3.22 -18.33
N ARG A 28 2.94 -2.46 -17.95
CA ARG A 28 2.22 -2.65 -16.68
C ARG A 28 1.61 -4.04 -16.59
N GLU A 29 0.94 -4.51 -17.64
CA GLU A 29 0.39 -5.87 -17.70
C GLU A 29 1.47 -6.94 -17.60
N ARG A 30 2.63 -6.76 -18.27
CA ARG A 30 3.78 -7.66 -18.16
C ARG A 30 4.31 -7.72 -16.72
N LEU A 31 4.51 -6.56 -16.09
CA LEU A 31 5.01 -6.46 -14.72
C LEU A 31 4.03 -7.05 -13.71
N GLU A 32 2.72 -6.84 -13.88
CA GLU A 32 1.69 -7.41 -13.01
C GLU A 32 1.60 -8.93 -13.19
N ALA A 33 1.67 -9.44 -14.42
CA ALA A 33 1.72 -10.87 -14.70
C ALA A 33 2.99 -11.54 -14.14
N ALA A 34 4.11 -10.82 -14.12
CA ALA A 34 5.36 -11.25 -13.49
C ALA A 34 5.33 -11.10 -11.95
N GLY A 35 4.29 -10.49 -11.38
CA GLY A 35 4.17 -10.22 -9.95
C GLY A 35 5.14 -9.14 -9.44
N GLU A 36 5.74 -8.36 -10.34
CA GLU A 36 6.68 -7.28 -10.01
C GLU A 36 5.96 -6.03 -9.48
N ILE A 37 4.70 -5.83 -9.88
CA ILE A 37 3.81 -4.77 -9.39
C ILE A 37 2.42 -5.36 -9.08
N ASP A 38 1.59 -4.61 -8.37
CA ASP A 38 0.17 -4.95 -8.20
C ASP A 38 -0.72 -3.71 -8.33
N ALA A 39 -1.97 -3.92 -8.76
CA ALA A 39 -2.97 -2.86 -8.85
C ALA A 39 -3.56 -2.42 -7.49
N VAL A 40 -3.11 -2.99 -6.36
CA VAL A 40 -3.70 -2.73 -5.03
C VAL A 40 -3.41 -1.30 -4.59
N SER A 41 -2.29 -0.71 -5.01
CA SER A 41 -1.95 0.68 -4.72
C SER A 41 -2.87 1.70 -5.42
N ASP A 42 -3.44 1.35 -6.57
CA ASP A 42 -4.24 2.27 -7.40
C ASP A 42 -5.66 2.47 -6.88
N VAL A 43 -6.17 1.49 -6.14
CA VAL A 43 -7.54 1.48 -5.59
C VAL A 43 -7.59 1.91 -4.12
N GLN A 44 -6.46 2.30 -3.54
CA GLN A 44 -6.43 2.82 -2.17
C GLN A 44 -7.14 4.17 -2.07
N PRO A 45 -7.78 4.47 -0.93
CA PRO A 45 -8.15 5.84 -0.58
C PRO A 45 -6.99 6.83 -0.81
N PRO A 46 -7.26 8.04 -1.31
CA PRO A 46 -6.22 9.01 -1.61
C PRO A 46 -5.46 9.45 -0.35
N GLU A 47 -6.17 9.51 0.78
CA GLU A 47 -5.63 9.88 2.08
C GLU A 47 -5.49 8.67 2.99
N ALA A 48 -4.51 8.73 3.89
CA ALA A 48 -4.33 7.72 4.90
C ALA A 48 -5.53 7.73 5.87
N PRO A 49 -6.05 6.56 6.27
CA PRO A 49 -7.06 6.49 7.33
C PRO A 49 -6.47 6.98 8.66
N LEU A 50 -7.33 7.42 9.57
CA LEU A 50 -6.95 7.73 10.94
C LEU A 50 -6.49 6.46 11.66
N PHE A 51 -5.46 6.54 12.49
CA PHE A 51 -4.89 5.37 13.15
C PHE A 51 -5.89 4.65 14.07
N ASP A 52 -6.75 5.37 14.77
CA ASP A 52 -7.81 4.82 15.63
C ASP A 52 -8.82 3.95 14.86
N SER A 53 -9.09 4.29 13.60
CA SER A 53 -9.97 3.53 12.71
C SER A 53 -9.37 2.21 12.20
N LEU A 54 -8.09 1.94 12.48
CA LEU A 54 -7.38 0.77 11.97
C LEU A 54 -7.61 -0.49 12.78
N VAL A 55 -8.10 -0.41 14.02
CA VAL A 55 -8.33 -1.62 14.83
C VAL A 55 -9.29 -2.58 14.12
N GLY A 56 -8.89 -3.84 13.97
CA GLY A 56 -9.60 -4.89 13.22
C GLY A 56 -9.41 -4.85 11.70
N LYS A 57 -8.60 -3.91 11.17
CA LYS A 57 -8.33 -3.77 9.74
C LYS A 57 -7.12 -4.58 9.32
N TRP A 58 -7.22 -5.18 8.14
CA TRP A 58 -6.11 -5.89 7.50
C TRP A 58 -5.31 -4.95 6.62
N ILE A 59 -4.05 -4.73 7.00
CA ILE A 59 -3.11 -3.86 6.28
C ILE A 59 -1.96 -4.67 5.68
N GLY A 60 -1.40 -4.15 4.59
CA GLY A 60 -0.10 -4.55 4.08
C GLY A 60 0.95 -3.55 4.53
N VAL A 61 2.09 -4.02 5.02
CA VAL A 61 3.28 -3.22 5.32
C VAL A 61 4.44 -3.70 4.46
N ARG A 62 5.12 -2.78 3.79
CA ARG A 62 6.25 -3.10 2.92
C ARG A 62 7.53 -3.22 3.72
N TRP A 63 8.04 -4.44 3.83
CA TRP A 63 9.25 -4.75 4.56
C TRP A 63 10.43 -4.90 3.62
N ARG A 64 11.62 -4.52 4.11
CA ARG A 64 12.87 -4.68 3.40
C ARG A 64 13.58 -5.93 3.92
N TYR A 65 14.11 -6.75 3.01
CA TYR A 65 14.93 -7.91 3.36
C TYR A 65 16.19 -7.98 2.51
N LYS A 66 17.16 -8.78 2.96
CA LYS A 66 18.43 -8.98 2.27
C LYS A 66 18.37 -10.29 1.48
N VAL A 67 18.71 -10.22 0.20
CA VAL A 67 18.84 -11.38 -0.68
C VAL A 67 20.31 -11.58 -1.02
N PRO A 68 20.88 -12.77 -0.85
CA PRO A 68 22.25 -13.06 -1.27
C PRO A 68 22.48 -12.65 -2.73
N CYS A 69 23.60 -11.98 -2.98
CA CYS A 69 23.91 -11.45 -4.31
C CYS A 69 25.42 -11.42 -4.49
N ALA A 70 25.95 -12.37 -5.25
CA ALA A 70 27.38 -12.53 -5.48
C ALA A 70 28.00 -11.36 -6.29
N THR A 71 27.18 -10.63 -7.05
CA THR A 71 27.64 -9.51 -7.87
C THR A 71 27.76 -8.19 -7.09
N ASN A 72 27.14 -8.08 -5.91
CA ASN A 72 27.25 -6.90 -5.06
C ASN A 72 28.44 -7.03 -4.11
N LYS A 73 29.19 -5.93 -3.91
CA LYS A 73 30.32 -5.86 -2.97
C LYS A 73 29.94 -6.23 -1.53
N SER A 74 28.70 -5.98 -1.13
CA SER A 74 28.15 -6.34 0.19
C SER A 74 27.77 -7.82 0.33
N GLY A 75 27.79 -8.60 -0.75
CA GLY A 75 27.32 -9.99 -0.79
C GLY A 75 25.80 -10.14 -0.74
N PHE A 76 25.05 -9.04 -0.71
CA PHE A 76 23.58 -9.03 -0.70
C PHE A 76 23.00 -7.83 -1.47
N ARG A 77 21.78 -7.98 -1.98
CA ARG A 77 20.92 -6.90 -2.46
C ARG A 77 19.72 -6.72 -1.52
N GLN A 78 19.15 -5.52 -1.53
CA GLN A 78 17.94 -5.24 -0.76
C GLN A 78 16.73 -5.46 -1.67
N GLU A 79 15.79 -6.26 -1.20
CA GLU A 79 14.50 -6.48 -1.86
C GLU A 79 13.37 -6.12 -0.91
N TYR A 80 12.17 -5.94 -1.46
CA TYR A 80 10.98 -5.55 -0.71
C TYR A 80 9.87 -6.57 -0.87
N ILE A 81 9.14 -6.82 0.21
CA ILE A 81 7.95 -7.67 0.22
C ILE A 81 6.83 -6.97 0.98
N TRP A 82 5.61 -7.13 0.50
CA TRP A 82 4.41 -6.72 1.23
C TRP A 82 4.00 -7.83 2.19
N CYS A 83 4.07 -7.56 3.49
CA CYS A 83 3.59 -8.46 4.53
C CYS A 83 2.19 -8.02 4.96
N THR A 84 1.25 -8.96 5.06
CA THR A 84 -0.13 -8.66 5.46
C THR A 84 -0.38 -9.07 6.90
N GLY A 85 -1.01 -8.19 7.67
CA GLY A 85 -1.36 -8.46 9.07
C GLY A 85 -2.58 -7.65 9.50
N GLU A 86 -3.13 -8.04 10.64
CA GLU A 86 -4.29 -7.39 11.25
C GLU A 86 -3.84 -6.41 12.33
N VAL A 87 -4.34 -5.19 12.31
CA VAL A 87 -4.11 -4.24 13.40
C VAL A 87 -5.02 -4.60 14.57
N VAL A 88 -4.42 -4.96 15.71
CA VAL A 88 -5.17 -5.40 16.92
C VAL A 88 -5.20 -4.33 18.01
N GLU A 89 -4.29 -3.35 17.97
CA GLU A 89 -4.17 -2.32 18.99
C GLU A 89 -3.53 -1.06 18.38
N VAL A 90 -3.87 0.11 18.91
CA VAL A 90 -3.26 1.40 18.54
C VAL A 90 -2.78 2.07 19.81
N ALA A 91 -1.55 2.56 19.81
CA ALA A 91 -0.95 3.22 20.95
C ALA A 91 -1.58 4.60 21.22
N ASP A 92 -1.83 4.87 22.50
CA ASP A 92 -2.45 6.11 22.99
C ASP A 92 -1.48 7.30 23.07
N GLY A 93 -0.18 7.07 22.88
CA GLY A 93 0.86 8.10 23.03
C GLY A 93 1.21 8.47 24.48
N LYS A 94 0.62 7.81 25.48
CA LYS A 94 0.68 8.19 26.90
C LYS A 94 1.12 7.03 27.78
N SER A 95 0.48 5.88 27.64
CA SER A 95 0.63 4.73 28.53
C SER A 95 1.03 3.45 27.80
N THR A 96 0.68 3.31 26.52
CA THR A 96 0.99 2.11 25.74
C THR A 96 2.50 1.96 25.57
N LYS A 97 3.04 0.79 25.90
CA LYS A 97 4.48 0.50 25.82
C LYS A 97 4.75 -0.68 24.89
N ARG A 98 5.93 -0.68 24.27
CA ARG A 98 6.37 -1.80 23.40
C ARG A 98 6.45 -3.11 24.17
N THR A 99 6.99 -3.05 25.39
CA THR A 99 6.99 -4.13 26.38
C THR A 99 6.79 -3.51 27.78
N PRO A 100 6.34 -4.28 28.79
CA PRO A 100 6.15 -3.75 30.14
C PRO A 100 7.41 -3.08 30.74
N GLY A 101 8.60 -3.58 30.36
CA GLY A 101 9.88 -3.05 30.81
C GLY A 101 10.34 -1.76 30.12
N CYS A 102 9.67 -1.30 29.06
CA CYS A 102 10.04 -0.05 28.41
C CYS A 102 9.78 1.16 29.32
N LYS A 103 10.75 2.08 29.39
CA LYS A 103 10.61 3.33 30.16
C LYS A 103 9.66 4.31 29.49
N SER A 104 9.79 4.48 28.18
CA SER A 104 9.00 5.44 27.39
C SER A 104 7.77 4.77 26.74
N PRO A 105 6.62 5.47 26.68
CA PRO A 105 5.48 5.02 25.90
C PRO A 105 5.80 5.08 24.40
N LEU A 106 5.04 4.32 23.61
CA LEU A 106 5.02 4.42 22.17
C LEU A 106 4.39 5.75 21.73
N PRO A 107 4.80 6.32 20.60
CA PRO A 107 4.13 7.50 20.05
C PRO A 107 2.67 7.18 19.71
N TRP A 108 1.82 8.19 19.79
CA TRP A 108 0.42 8.07 19.37
C TRP A 108 0.35 7.61 17.91
N GLY A 109 -0.53 6.64 17.64
CA GLY A 109 -0.72 6.10 16.30
C GLY A 109 0.25 4.96 15.92
N ALA A 110 1.17 4.56 16.81
CA ALA A 110 1.86 3.28 16.62
C ALA A 110 0.82 2.14 16.64
N VAL A 111 0.92 1.19 15.72
CA VAL A 111 -0.04 0.09 15.57
C VAL A 111 0.59 -1.23 15.99
N ARG A 112 -0.16 -2.06 16.70
CA ARG A 112 0.21 -3.44 17.00
C ARG A 112 -0.39 -4.33 15.93
N ILE A 113 0.48 -4.98 15.18
CA ILE A 113 0.07 -5.83 14.07
C ILE A 113 0.23 -7.29 14.49
N ARG A 114 -0.85 -8.06 14.32
CA ARG A 114 -0.87 -9.52 14.37
C ARG A 114 -0.50 -10.06 13.00
N TRP A 115 0.63 -10.75 12.94
CA TRP A 115 1.08 -11.48 11.77
C TRP A 115 0.57 -12.92 11.91
N PRO A 116 -0.33 -13.38 11.03
CA PRO A 116 -0.90 -14.72 11.15
C PRO A 116 0.19 -15.79 10.98
N GLU A 117 -0.07 -16.95 11.56
CA GLU A 117 0.78 -18.13 11.42
C GLU A 117 0.93 -18.53 9.94
N ASP A 118 2.17 -18.76 9.50
CA ASP A 118 2.49 -19.26 8.16
C ASP A 118 2.96 -20.71 8.24
N LYS A 119 2.03 -21.63 8.00
CA LYS A 119 2.30 -23.08 7.94
C LYS A 119 2.81 -23.55 6.59
N SER A 120 2.89 -22.67 5.59
CA SER A 120 3.27 -23.07 4.23
C SER A 120 4.77 -23.29 4.06
N ARG A 121 5.56 -22.84 5.05
CA ARG A 121 7.02 -22.97 5.06
C ARG A 121 7.47 -24.30 5.64
N GLU A 122 8.65 -24.74 5.21
CA GLU A 122 9.33 -25.91 5.75
C GLU A 122 9.52 -25.81 7.27
N VAL A 123 9.80 -24.61 7.76
CA VAL A 123 9.73 -24.26 9.19
C VAL A 123 8.53 -23.34 9.38
N PRO A 124 7.44 -23.81 10.02
CA PRO A 124 6.26 -22.98 10.28
C PRO A 124 6.62 -21.75 11.11
N GLU A 125 6.15 -20.59 10.67
CA GLU A 125 6.32 -19.35 11.43
C GLU A 125 5.10 -19.17 12.34
N PRO A 126 5.28 -19.12 13.68
CA PRO A 126 4.18 -18.94 14.60
C PRO A 126 3.58 -17.54 14.43
N GLU A 127 2.35 -17.39 14.91
CA GLU A 127 1.74 -16.08 15.04
C GLU A 127 2.62 -15.15 15.88
N THR A 128 2.80 -13.90 15.40
CA THR A 128 3.59 -12.89 16.11
C THR A 128 2.87 -11.55 16.19
N PHE A 129 3.23 -10.76 17.20
CA PHE A 129 2.67 -9.43 17.43
C PHE A 129 3.79 -8.40 17.45
N VAL A 130 3.74 -7.42 16.57
CA VAL A 130 4.80 -6.41 16.44
C VAL A 130 4.21 -5.00 16.45
N TRP A 131 4.77 -4.16 17.31
CA TRP A 131 4.52 -2.71 17.30
C TRP A 131 5.30 -2.05 16.15
N SER A 132 4.55 -1.42 15.25
CA SER A 132 5.05 -0.67 14.10
C SER A 132 4.64 0.79 14.19
N VAL A 133 5.58 1.70 13.92
CA VAL A 133 5.30 3.13 13.82
C VAL A 133 5.11 3.43 12.33
N LEU A 134 3.85 3.52 11.92
CA LEU A 134 3.48 3.86 10.55
C LEU A 134 3.32 5.37 10.43
N GLU A 135 3.60 5.91 9.25
CA GLU A 135 3.53 7.35 9.02
C GLU A 135 2.49 7.65 7.95
N PRO A 136 1.57 8.62 8.15
CA PRO A 136 0.53 8.91 7.16
C PRO A 136 1.09 9.24 5.77
N HIS A 137 2.27 9.85 5.71
CA HIS A 137 2.91 10.22 4.45
C HIS A 137 3.54 9.04 3.70
N THR A 138 3.66 7.85 4.30
CA THR A 138 4.11 6.61 3.62
C THR A 138 2.93 5.73 3.19
N TRP A 139 1.70 6.17 3.44
CA TRP A 139 0.49 5.56 2.88
C TRP A 139 0.61 5.39 1.37
N ARG A 140 0.19 4.23 0.84
CA ARG A 140 0.19 3.86 -0.60
C ARG A 140 1.54 4.04 -1.33
N LYS A 141 2.65 4.17 -0.61
CA LYS A 141 3.99 4.35 -1.20
C LYS A 141 4.77 3.05 -1.20
N GLU A 142 5.53 2.86 -2.28
CA GLU A 142 6.48 1.76 -2.41
C GLU A 142 7.83 2.12 -1.77
N VAL A 143 7.82 2.31 -0.45
CA VAL A 143 9.03 2.57 0.36
C VAL A 143 9.10 1.59 1.52
N HIS A 144 10.24 1.51 2.21
CA HIS A 144 10.30 0.77 3.47
C HIS A 144 9.27 1.34 4.47
N LEU A 145 8.50 0.48 5.13
CA LEU A 145 7.37 0.88 5.99
C LEU A 145 6.27 1.67 5.27
N GLY A 146 6.24 1.60 3.94
CA GLY A 146 5.04 1.94 3.19
C GLY A 146 3.90 1.02 3.60
N TRP A 147 2.69 1.55 3.71
CA TRP A 147 1.55 0.79 4.20
C TRP A 147 0.28 1.12 3.42
N ARG A 148 -0.65 0.16 3.40
CA ARG A 148 -1.88 0.22 2.61
C ARG A 148 -2.92 -0.79 3.14
N TYR A 149 -4.18 -0.65 2.73
CA TYR A 149 -5.14 -1.74 2.96
C TYR A 149 -4.82 -2.95 2.09
N THR A 150 -5.09 -4.14 2.61
CA THR A 150 -5.04 -5.37 1.79
C THR A 150 -6.18 -5.39 0.76
N LYS A 151 -6.02 -6.19 -0.30
CA LYS A 151 -7.08 -6.39 -1.31
C LYS A 151 -8.40 -6.86 -0.67
N ALA A 152 -8.33 -7.76 0.30
CA ALA A 152 -9.50 -8.25 1.02
C ALA A 152 -10.17 -7.15 1.87
N GLU A 153 -9.39 -6.30 2.54
CA GLU A 153 -9.95 -5.18 3.31
C GLU A 153 -10.61 -4.14 2.41
N LEU A 154 -9.99 -3.80 1.28
CA LEU A 154 -10.61 -2.92 0.28
C LEU A 154 -11.96 -3.47 -0.23
N ALA A 155 -12.06 -4.77 -0.47
CA ALA A 155 -13.31 -5.41 -0.86
C ALA A 155 -14.38 -5.28 0.24
N LYS A 156 -14.02 -5.44 1.52
CA LYS A 156 -14.93 -5.23 2.65
C LYS A 156 -15.40 -3.78 2.74
N LEU A 157 -14.48 -2.82 2.58
CA LEU A 157 -14.81 -1.39 2.61
C LEU A 157 -15.76 -1.01 1.45
N ALA A 158 -15.52 -1.54 0.25
CA ALA A 158 -16.40 -1.34 -0.90
C ALA A 158 -17.80 -1.93 -0.68
N ALA A 159 -17.88 -3.11 -0.05
CA ALA A 159 -19.16 -3.74 0.30
C ALA A 159 -19.91 -2.97 1.42
N ALA A 160 -19.19 -2.46 2.41
CA ALA A 160 -19.74 -1.66 3.51
C ALA A 160 -20.28 -0.29 3.05
N GLY A 161 -19.71 0.27 1.97
CA GLY A 161 -20.23 1.46 1.28
C GLY A 161 -21.50 1.22 0.43
N GLY A 162 -22.17 0.08 0.60
CA GLY A 162 -23.40 -0.33 -0.08
C GLY A 162 -24.62 0.57 0.18
N PRO A 163 -25.81 0.24 -0.37
CA PRO A 163 -26.89 1.15 -0.78
C PRO A 163 -27.39 2.20 0.23
N ALA A 164 -27.12 2.04 1.53
CA ALA A 164 -27.43 3.01 2.57
C ALA A 164 -26.66 4.34 2.43
N GLN A 165 -25.38 4.32 2.02
CA GLN A 165 -24.63 5.58 1.80
C GLN A 165 -25.04 6.30 0.50
N LYS A 166 -25.49 5.54 -0.52
CA LYS A 166 -26.06 6.12 -1.75
C LYS A 166 -27.40 6.81 -1.48
N SER A 167 -28.26 6.24 -0.63
CA SER A 167 -29.56 6.83 -0.30
C SER A 167 -29.43 8.07 0.58
N GLU A 168 -28.44 8.12 1.48
CA GLU A 168 -28.18 9.30 2.33
C GLU A 168 -27.54 10.45 1.55
N ARG A 169 -26.57 10.18 0.66
CA ARG A 169 -26.05 11.18 -0.29
C ARG A 169 -27.13 11.67 -1.27
N ALA A 170 -28.00 10.79 -1.74
CA ALA A 170 -29.12 11.18 -2.60
C ALA A 170 -30.14 12.06 -1.85
N ARG A 171 -30.45 11.74 -0.60
CA ARG A 171 -31.33 12.57 0.26
C ARG A 171 -30.74 13.95 0.51
N LEU A 172 -29.45 14.03 0.86
CA LEU A 172 -28.77 15.32 1.08
C LEU A 172 -28.65 16.16 -0.21
N ALA A 173 -28.44 15.53 -1.36
CA ALA A 173 -28.41 16.22 -2.66
C ALA A 173 -29.79 16.71 -3.13
N VAL A 174 -30.89 16.08 -2.69
CA VAL A 174 -32.26 16.56 -2.90
C VAL A 174 -32.56 17.73 -1.96
N GLN A 175 -32.13 17.65 -0.70
CA GLN A 175 -32.28 18.72 0.28
C GLN A 175 -31.56 20.02 -0.12
N TRP A 176 -30.39 19.91 -0.77
CA TRP A 176 -29.67 21.08 -1.31
C TRP A 176 -30.35 21.73 -2.52
N ARG A 177 -31.07 20.96 -3.34
CA ARG A 177 -31.85 21.50 -4.48
C ARG A 177 -33.18 22.14 -4.07
N GLY A 178 -33.70 21.81 -2.89
CA GLY A 178 -34.90 22.45 -2.33
C GLY A 178 -34.64 23.81 -1.68
N SER A 179 -33.38 24.13 -1.34
CA SER A 179 -33.03 25.37 -0.64
C SER A 179 -32.66 26.54 -1.58
N ALA A 180 -32.61 26.31 -2.89
CA ALA A 180 -32.24 27.31 -3.89
C ALA A 180 -33.44 27.93 -4.63
N ALA A 181 -34.68 27.63 -4.20
CA ALA A 181 -35.92 28.11 -4.82
C ALA A 181 -36.60 29.28 -4.08
N ASP A 182 -36.07 29.72 -2.93
CA ASP A 182 -36.60 30.86 -2.17
C ASP A 182 -35.51 31.92 -1.95
N VAL A 183 -35.21 32.70 -3.00
CA VAL A 183 -34.65 34.07 -2.92
C VAL A 183 -35.24 34.92 -4.05
#